data_AF-A0A087CGQ9-F1
#
_entry.id   AF-A0A087CGQ9-F1
#
_cell.length_a   1.000
_cell.length_b   1.000
_cell.length_c   1.000
_cell.angle_alpha   90.00
_cell.angle_beta   90.00
_cell.angle_gamma   90.00
#
_symmetry.space_group_name_H-M   'P 1'
#
loop_
_entity.id
_entity.type
_entity.pdbx_description
1 polymer ?
#
loop_
_entity_poly.entity_id
_entity_poly.type
_entity_poly.pdbx_seq_one_letter_code
_entity_poly.pdbx_strand_id
1 'polypeptide(L)'
;MARSTARKRALNTLYEADEKGQEILSLLAERIDHPGAQTPLPEYAIEIIRGVEEHRRTIDSALNQFSQLWKVRRMAVVDRNILRIATWEIKYNPEVPSKVAIDEALSLAKTLSDAESPSFIHGVLSAIDDHKDEIEEIVIPVAEPESPEPEHAEQAPSDPDVHDGADDEGERDEHNSAPVAELKSEEDRVSDDGAGIDSEAGEQAETSADSTDVAIEERSDTEE
;
A
#
# COMPACT_ATOMS: atom_id res chain seq x y z
N MET A 1 12.89 -18.39 2.73
CA MET A 1 13.72 -17.20 2.46
C MET A 1 13.29 -16.46 1.19
N ALA A 2 13.48 -17.01 -0.02
CA ALA A 2 13.15 -16.30 -1.27
C ALA A 2 11.64 -15.98 -1.40
N ARG A 3 10.76 -16.97 -1.16
CA ARG A 3 9.30 -16.77 -1.17
C ARG A 3 8.80 -15.82 -0.08
N SER A 4 9.33 -15.94 1.14
CA SER A 4 8.98 -15.03 2.24
C SER A 4 9.37 -13.57 1.93
N THR A 5 10.53 -13.36 1.30
CA THR A 5 10.94 -12.03 0.82
C THR A 5 9.98 -11.53 -0.27
N ALA A 6 9.65 -12.39 -1.25
CA ALA A 6 8.70 -12.05 -2.30
C ALA A 6 7.31 -11.66 -1.76
N ARG A 7 6.77 -12.39 -0.77
CA ARG A 7 5.50 -12.02 -0.12
C ARG A 7 5.56 -10.64 0.53
N LYS A 8 6.65 -10.31 1.22
CA LYS A 8 6.84 -8.98 1.80
C LYS A 8 6.89 -7.88 0.72
N ARG A 9 7.53 -8.15 -0.42
CA ARG A 9 7.58 -7.23 -1.57
C ARG A 9 6.20 -7.04 -2.21
N ALA A 10 5.43 -8.13 -2.35
CA ALA A 10 4.05 -8.08 -2.82
C ALA A 10 3.16 -7.27 -1.88
N LEU A 11 3.24 -7.55 -0.56
CA LEU A 11 2.50 -6.85 0.47
C LEU A 11 2.75 -5.34 0.45
N ASN A 12 4.03 -4.91 0.35
CA ASN A 12 4.36 -3.49 0.27
C ASN A 12 3.71 -2.80 -0.95
N THR A 13 3.67 -3.48 -2.10
CA THR A 13 3.11 -2.94 -3.34
C THR A 13 1.58 -2.84 -3.25
N LEU A 14 0.92 -3.88 -2.75
CA LEU A 14 -0.54 -3.89 -2.55
C LEU A 14 -0.99 -2.88 -1.49
N TYR A 15 -0.23 -2.75 -0.40
CA TYR A 15 -0.44 -1.72 0.62
C TYR A 15 -0.35 -0.31 0.01
N GLU A 16 0.71 -0.04 -0.77
CA GLU A 16 0.89 1.27 -1.42
C GLU A 16 -0.26 1.59 -2.38
N ALA A 17 -0.70 0.62 -3.19
CA ALA A 17 -1.84 0.79 -4.09
C ALA A 17 -3.12 1.14 -3.33
N ASP A 18 -3.43 0.40 -2.27
CA ASP A 18 -4.61 0.63 -1.44
C ASP A 18 -4.56 2.00 -0.73
N GLU A 19 -3.40 2.39 -0.17
CA GLU A 19 -3.24 3.68 0.55
C GLU A 19 -3.36 4.89 -0.38
N LYS A 20 -2.82 4.78 -1.59
CA LYS A 20 -2.86 5.86 -2.59
C LYS A 20 -4.13 5.86 -3.44
N GLY A 21 -4.93 4.80 -3.36
CA GLY A 21 -6.06 4.58 -4.28
C GLY A 21 -5.61 4.45 -5.74
N GLN A 22 -4.39 3.96 -5.97
CA GLN A 22 -3.83 3.75 -7.30
C GLN A 22 -4.18 2.34 -7.80
N GLU A 23 -4.43 2.21 -9.10
CA GLU A 23 -4.66 0.90 -9.73
C GLU A 23 -3.45 -0.02 -9.58
N ILE A 24 -3.68 -1.26 -9.12
CA ILE A 24 -2.63 -2.22 -8.75
C ILE A 24 -1.73 -2.55 -9.95
N LEU A 25 -2.31 -2.80 -11.13
CA LEU A 25 -1.55 -3.16 -12.32
C LEU A 25 -0.72 -1.98 -12.86
N SER A 26 -1.22 -0.74 -12.72
CA SER A 26 -0.47 0.45 -13.10
C SER A 26 0.76 0.61 -12.21
N LEU A 27 0.57 0.52 -10.89
CA LEU A 27 1.68 0.61 -9.93
C LEU A 27 2.69 -0.54 -10.14
N LEU A 28 2.22 -1.75 -10.41
CA LEU A 28 3.08 -2.89 -10.72
C LEU A 28 3.94 -2.62 -11.97
N ALA A 29 3.36 -2.11 -13.05
CA ALA A 29 4.08 -1.77 -14.27
C ALA A 29 5.16 -0.70 -14.01
N GLU A 30 4.81 0.35 -13.26
CA GLU A 30 5.76 1.38 -12.83
C GLU A 30 6.93 0.79 -12.05
N ARG A 31 6.67 -0.18 -11.15
CA ARG A 31 7.71 -0.85 -10.35
C ARG A 31 8.61 -1.78 -11.15
N ILE A 32 8.09 -2.38 -12.22
CA ILE A 32 8.86 -3.23 -13.13
C ILE A 32 9.78 -2.36 -13.99
N ASP A 33 9.26 -1.29 -14.57
CA ASP A 33 10.01 -0.40 -15.46
C ASP A 33 11.00 0.49 -14.68
N HIS A 34 10.58 0.96 -13.50
CA HIS A 34 11.32 1.91 -12.68
C HIS A 34 11.39 1.44 -11.21
N PRO A 35 12.24 0.43 -10.91
CA PRO A 35 12.37 -0.10 -9.54
C PRO A 35 12.91 0.91 -8.51
N GLY A 36 13.42 2.06 -8.96
CA GLY A 36 13.94 3.13 -8.10
C GLY A 36 15.16 2.69 -7.29
N ALA A 37 15.19 3.05 -6.01
CA ALA A 37 16.25 2.64 -5.07
C ALA A 37 16.07 1.20 -4.54
N GLN A 38 14.98 0.53 -4.90
CA GLN A 38 14.69 -0.83 -4.44
C GLN A 38 15.21 -1.85 -5.45
N THR A 39 15.50 -3.06 -5.00
CA THR A 39 15.83 -4.16 -5.92
C THR A 39 14.61 -4.49 -6.80
N PRO A 40 14.84 -5.03 -8.01
CA PRO A 40 13.76 -5.54 -8.85
C PRO A 40 12.80 -6.43 -8.06
N LEU A 41 11.51 -6.36 -8.40
CA LEU A 41 10.53 -7.23 -7.77
C LEU A 41 10.86 -8.69 -8.09
N PRO A 42 10.91 -9.58 -7.08
CA PRO A 42 11.03 -11.01 -7.34
C PRO A 42 9.87 -11.50 -8.20
N GLU A 43 10.10 -12.44 -9.09
CA GLU A 43 9.06 -12.98 -10.00
C GLU A 43 7.82 -13.45 -9.23
N TYR A 44 8.03 -14.17 -8.12
CA TYR A 44 6.93 -14.63 -7.28
C TYR A 44 6.11 -13.49 -6.65
N ALA A 45 6.72 -12.32 -6.42
CA ALA A 45 5.97 -11.15 -5.94
C ALA A 45 5.07 -10.61 -7.05
N ILE A 46 5.55 -10.59 -8.29
CA ILE A 46 4.77 -10.16 -9.47
C ILE A 46 3.58 -11.11 -9.68
N GLU A 47 3.81 -12.42 -9.57
CA GLU A 47 2.78 -13.45 -9.64
C GLU A 47 1.68 -13.23 -8.59
N ILE A 48 2.06 -13.05 -7.32
CA ILE A 48 1.11 -12.74 -6.23
C ILE A 48 0.29 -11.50 -6.58
N ILE A 49 0.94 -10.40 -6.97
CA ILE A 49 0.24 -9.12 -7.22
C ILE A 49 -0.77 -9.27 -8.35
N ARG A 50 -0.39 -9.91 -9.46
CA ARG A 50 -1.27 -10.15 -10.61
C ARG A 50 -2.44 -11.04 -10.23
N GLY A 51 -2.16 -12.16 -9.56
CA GLY A 51 -3.21 -13.11 -9.17
C GLY A 51 -4.18 -12.54 -8.12
N VAL A 52 -3.68 -11.74 -7.17
CA VAL A 52 -4.54 -11.01 -6.22
C VAL A 52 -5.44 -10.03 -6.95
N GLU A 53 -4.93 -9.27 -7.92
CA GLU A 53 -5.74 -8.31 -8.68
C GLU A 53 -6.78 -9.01 -9.55
N GLU A 54 -6.38 -10.07 -10.27
CA GLU A 54 -7.25 -10.87 -11.12
C GLU A 54 -8.44 -11.44 -10.36
N HIS A 55 -8.22 -11.94 -9.15
CA HIS A 55 -9.26 -12.56 -8.33
C HIS A 55 -9.76 -11.67 -7.18
N ARG A 56 -9.42 -10.37 -7.18
CA ARG A 56 -9.62 -9.47 -6.04
C ARG A 56 -11.05 -9.45 -5.52
N ARG A 57 -12.03 -9.46 -6.42
CA ARG A 57 -13.46 -9.43 -6.07
C ARG A 57 -13.90 -10.70 -5.36
N THR A 58 -13.52 -11.85 -5.90
CA THR A 58 -13.81 -13.16 -5.30
C THR A 58 -13.13 -13.29 -3.94
N ILE A 59 -11.86 -12.91 -3.85
CA ILE A 59 -11.09 -12.89 -2.61
C ILE A 59 -11.76 -11.98 -1.57
N ASP A 60 -12.06 -10.73 -1.91
CA ASP A 60 -12.68 -9.77 -0.99
C ASP A 60 -14.09 -10.22 -0.56
N SER A 61 -14.84 -10.90 -1.44
CA SER A 61 -16.13 -11.49 -1.08
C SER A 61 -15.98 -12.63 -0.07
N ALA A 62 -15.07 -13.57 -0.34
CA ALA A 62 -14.78 -14.67 0.59
C ALA A 62 -14.32 -14.14 1.95
N LEU A 63 -13.42 -13.15 1.94
CA LEU A 63 -12.97 -12.51 3.18
C LEU A 63 -14.14 -11.91 3.96
N ASN A 64 -15.07 -11.19 3.30
CA ASN A 64 -16.25 -10.64 3.98
C ASN A 64 -17.21 -11.71 4.52
N GLN A 65 -17.29 -12.88 3.87
CA GLN A 65 -18.12 -13.99 4.31
C GLN A 65 -17.58 -14.62 5.60
N PHE A 66 -16.25 -14.80 5.70
CA PHE A 66 -15.63 -15.51 6.81
C PHE A 66 -15.11 -14.58 7.92
N SER A 67 -15.03 -13.26 7.69
CA SER A 67 -14.70 -12.26 8.70
C SER A 67 -15.94 -11.86 9.53
N GLN A 68 -16.50 -12.82 10.27
CA GLN A 68 -17.80 -12.77 10.98
C GLN A 68 -18.09 -11.50 11.79
N LEU A 69 -17.06 -10.74 12.20
CA LEU A 69 -17.20 -9.56 13.06
C LEU A 69 -16.79 -8.23 12.37
N TRP A 70 -16.07 -8.26 11.25
CA TRP A 70 -15.46 -7.06 10.64
C TRP A 70 -15.54 -7.11 9.13
N LYS A 71 -16.18 -6.11 8.49
CA LYS A 71 -16.11 -5.97 7.02
C LYS A 71 -14.67 -5.73 6.59
N VAL A 72 -14.25 -6.32 5.47
CA VAL A 72 -12.90 -6.20 4.89
C VAL A 72 -12.44 -4.75 4.75
N ARG A 73 -13.34 -3.85 4.37
CA ARG A 73 -13.05 -2.42 4.22
C ARG A 73 -12.67 -1.70 5.53
N ARG A 74 -12.98 -2.29 6.69
CA ARG A 74 -12.65 -1.73 8.02
C ARG A 74 -11.38 -2.32 8.63
N MET A 75 -10.79 -3.33 8.00
CA MET A 75 -9.52 -3.90 8.43
C MET A 75 -8.39 -2.91 8.18
N ALA A 76 -7.34 -2.97 9.02
CA ALA A 76 -6.08 -2.29 8.72
C ALA A 76 -5.61 -2.70 7.31
N VAL A 77 -5.07 -1.74 6.56
CA VAL A 77 -4.68 -1.98 5.15
C VAL A 77 -3.64 -3.09 5.04
N VAL A 78 -2.75 -3.20 6.02
CA VAL A 78 -1.77 -4.28 6.12
C VAL A 78 -2.47 -5.64 6.28
N ASP A 79 -3.36 -5.80 7.27
CA ASP A 79 -4.07 -7.05 7.54
C ASP A 79 -4.92 -7.50 6.34
N ARG A 80 -5.64 -6.55 5.73
CA ARG A 80 -6.43 -6.83 4.52
C ARG A 80 -5.55 -7.40 3.41
N ASN A 81 -4.39 -6.80 3.15
CA ASN A 81 -3.51 -7.27 2.08
C ASN A 81 -2.78 -8.57 2.43
N ILE A 82 -2.45 -8.82 3.70
CA ILE A 82 -1.97 -10.14 4.15
C ILE A 82 -3.02 -11.22 3.86
N LEU A 83 -4.28 -10.96 4.22
CA LEU A 83 -5.40 -11.86 3.98
C LEU A 83 -5.63 -12.12 2.49
N ARG A 84 -5.57 -11.08 1.65
CA ARG A 84 -5.71 -11.20 0.20
C ARG A 84 -4.64 -12.10 -0.40
N ILE A 85 -3.36 -11.88 -0.04
CA ILE A 85 -2.23 -12.69 -0.52
C ILE A 85 -2.44 -14.15 -0.12
N ALA A 86 -2.70 -14.42 1.16
CA ALA A 86 -2.83 -15.78 1.65
C ALA A 86 -4.04 -16.51 1.07
N THR A 87 -5.18 -15.82 0.91
CA THR A 87 -6.37 -16.37 0.26
C THR A 87 -6.09 -16.71 -1.20
N TRP A 88 -5.36 -15.84 -1.91
CA TRP A 88 -4.94 -16.13 -3.27
C TRP A 88 -4.08 -17.40 -3.34
N GLU A 89 -3.07 -17.50 -2.46
CA GLU A 89 -2.19 -18.68 -2.42
C GLU A 89 -2.99 -19.97 -2.12
N ILE A 90 -3.89 -19.94 -1.14
CA ILE A 90 -4.71 -21.10 -0.74
C ILE A 90 -5.60 -21.61 -1.88
N LYS A 91 -6.22 -20.69 -2.63
CA LYS A 91 -7.25 -21.05 -3.61
C LYS A 91 -6.71 -21.24 -5.02
N TYR A 92 -5.73 -20.44 -5.42
CA TYR A 92 -5.32 -20.34 -6.81
C TYR A 92 -3.87 -20.79 -7.06
N ASN A 93 -3.07 -20.97 -6.01
CA ASN A 93 -1.68 -21.42 -6.17
C ASN A 93 -1.46 -22.86 -5.65
N PRO A 94 -1.58 -23.89 -6.52
CA PRO A 94 -1.40 -25.28 -6.11
C PRO A 94 0.04 -25.62 -5.72
N GLU A 95 1.02 -24.76 -6.00
CA GLU A 95 2.42 -24.96 -5.58
C GLU A 95 2.67 -24.63 -4.11
N VAL A 96 1.73 -23.93 -3.46
CA VAL A 96 1.83 -23.52 -2.06
C VAL A 96 0.81 -24.28 -1.22
N PRO A 97 1.25 -25.20 -0.34
CA PRO A 97 0.33 -25.85 0.59
C PRO A 97 -0.37 -24.82 1.48
N SER A 98 -1.69 -24.96 1.69
CA SER A 98 -2.48 -24.02 2.49
C SER A 98 -1.86 -23.68 3.84
N LYS A 99 -1.35 -24.71 4.55
CA LYS A 99 -0.67 -24.55 5.83
C LYS A 99 0.53 -23.59 5.76
N VAL A 100 1.31 -23.66 4.68
CA VAL A 100 2.47 -22.79 4.47
C VAL A 100 2.02 -21.35 4.19
N ALA A 101 0.98 -21.17 3.37
CA ALA A 101 0.40 -19.84 3.13
C ALA A 101 -0.09 -19.19 4.44
N ILE A 102 -0.79 -19.97 5.28
CA ILE A 102 -1.25 -19.52 6.61
C ILE A 102 -0.06 -19.16 7.51
N ASP A 103 0.91 -20.06 7.67
CA ASP A 103 2.06 -19.82 8.56
C ASP A 103 2.86 -18.56 8.16
N GLU A 104 3.02 -18.32 6.85
CA GLU A 104 3.68 -17.13 6.31
C GLU A 104 2.86 -15.85 6.52
N ALA A 105 1.53 -15.92 6.37
CA ALA A 105 0.63 -14.82 6.68
C ALA A 105 0.72 -14.41 8.16
N LEU A 106 0.77 -15.39 9.07
CA LEU A 106 0.94 -15.15 10.51
C LEU A 106 2.30 -14.55 10.83
N SER A 107 3.36 -14.96 10.12
CA SER A 107 4.69 -14.37 10.28
C SER A 107 4.71 -12.90 9.87
N LEU A 108 4.06 -12.55 8.75
CA LEU A 108 3.90 -11.16 8.31
C LEU A 108 3.11 -10.33 9.33
N ALA A 109 1.97 -10.84 9.80
CA ALA A 109 1.12 -10.16 10.77
C ALA A 109 1.85 -9.85 12.07
N LYS A 110 2.62 -10.80 12.61
CA LYS A 110 3.44 -10.60 13.82
C LYS A 110 4.50 -9.52 13.67
N THR A 111 4.95 -9.27 12.44
CA THR A 111 6.04 -8.32 12.16
C THR A 111 5.53 -6.92 11.81
N LEU A 112 4.33 -6.83 11.22
CA LEU A 112 3.86 -5.61 10.55
C LEU A 112 2.51 -5.11 11.05
N SER A 113 1.87 -5.82 12.00
CA SER A 113 0.53 -5.51 12.48
C SER A 113 0.44 -5.58 14.00
N ASP A 114 -0.77 -5.38 14.52
CA ASP A 114 -1.05 -5.33 15.95
C ASP A 114 -1.04 -6.73 16.59
N ALA A 115 -0.94 -6.77 17.92
CA ALA A 115 -0.82 -8.01 18.70
C ALA A 115 -2.01 -8.98 18.51
N GLU A 116 -3.20 -8.45 18.22
CA GLU A 116 -4.43 -9.24 17.99
C GLU A 116 -4.55 -9.75 16.54
N SER A 117 -3.80 -9.18 15.59
CA SER A 117 -3.94 -9.50 14.16
C SER A 117 -3.59 -10.95 13.81
N PRO A 118 -2.55 -11.61 14.37
CA PRO A 118 -2.25 -13.00 14.06
C PRO A 118 -3.38 -13.97 14.41
N SER A 119 -4.04 -13.81 15.56
CA SER A 119 -5.14 -14.71 15.96
C SER A 119 -6.36 -14.51 15.05
N PHE A 120 -6.67 -13.26 14.71
CA PHE A 120 -7.72 -12.90 13.78
C PHE A 120 -7.46 -13.47 12.37
N ILE A 121 -6.27 -13.23 11.80
CA ILE A 121 -5.88 -13.71 10.47
C ILE A 121 -5.94 -15.24 10.41
N HIS A 122 -5.46 -15.93 11.45
CA HIS A 122 -5.54 -17.39 11.52
C HIS A 122 -7.00 -17.86 11.42
N GLY A 123 -7.91 -17.29 12.22
CA GLY A 123 -9.31 -17.68 12.22
C GLY A 123 -9.98 -17.52 10.85
N VAL A 124 -9.74 -16.41 10.16
CA VAL A 124 -10.30 -16.15 8.83
C VAL A 124 -9.72 -17.12 7.80
N LEU A 125 -8.40 -17.33 7.80
CA LEU A 125 -7.76 -18.20 6.80
C LEU A 125 -8.07 -19.68 7.02
N SER A 126 -8.22 -20.15 8.26
CA SER A 126 -8.70 -21.50 8.53
C SER A 126 -10.09 -21.72 7.95
N ALA A 127 -11.01 -20.79 8.17
CA ALA A 127 -12.35 -20.88 7.59
C ALA A 127 -12.33 -20.88 6.05
N ILE A 128 -11.44 -20.09 5.43
CA ILE A 128 -11.25 -20.09 3.98
C ILE A 128 -10.69 -21.42 3.47
N ASP A 129 -9.68 -21.99 4.11
CA ASP A 129 -9.08 -23.27 3.69
C ASP A 129 -10.10 -24.41 3.78
N ASP A 130 -10.93 -24.43 4.83
CA ASP A 130 -12.00 -25.42 5.03
C ASP A 130 -13.07 -25.36 3.92
N HIS A 131 -13.33 -24.18 3.35
CA HIS A 131 -14.40 -23.95 2.36
C HIS A 131 -13.87 -23.54 0.98
N LYS A 132 -12.58 -23.76 0.69
CA LYS A 132 -11.93 -23.21 -0.52
C LYS A 132 -12.56 -23.66 -1.83
N ASP A 133 -13.13 -24.86 -1.83
CA ASP A 133 -13.83 -25.47 -2.97
C ASP A 133 -15.24 -24.91 -3.18
N GLU A 134 -15.81 -24.25 -2.16
CA GLU A 134 -17.15 -23.64 -2.18
C GLU A 134 -17.12 -22.16 -2.57
N ILE A 135 -15.93 -21.53 -2.59
CA ILE A 135 -15.77 -20.14 -3.00
C ILE A 135 -15.97 -20.05 -4.53
N GLU A 136 -17.15 -19.62 -4.95
CA GLU A 136 -17.50 -19.40 -6.36
C GLU A 136 -16.87 -18.14 -6.93
N GLU A 137 -16.52 -18.19 -8.22
CA GLU A 137 -15.91 -17.07 -8.92
C GLU A 137 -16.93 -15.99 -9.27
N ILE A 138 -16.66 -14.75 -8.86
CA ILE A 138 -17.51 -13.60 -9.20
C ILE A 138 -17.12 -13.10 -10.59
N VAL A 139 -17.77 -13.63 -11.62
CA VAL A 139 -17.64 -13.14 -13.00
C VAL A 139 -18.53 -11.91 -13.18
N ILE A 140 -17.92 -10.73 -13.35
CA ILE A 140 -18.67 -9.54 -13.73
C ILE A 140 -18.72 -9.49 -15.26
N PRO A 141 -19.90 -9.45 -15.91
CA PRO A 141 -19.98 -9.12 -17.32
C PRO A 141 -19.41 -7.72 -17.49
N VAL A 142 -18.33 -7.59 -18.26
CA VAL A 142 -17.78 -6.28 -18.63
C VAL A 142 -18.91 -5.51 -19.30
N ALA A 143 -19.42 -4.48 -18.63
CA ALA A 143 -20.32 -3.53 -19.27
C ALA A 143 -19.53 -2.91 -20.42
N GLU A 144 -20.02 -3.10 -21.65
CA GLU A 144 -19.46 -2.41 -22.82
C GLU A 144 -19.40 -0.91 -22.49
N PRO A 145 -18.32 -0.21 -22.82
CA PRO A 145 -18.24 1.22 -22.57
C PRO A 145 -19.38 1.88 -23.35
N GLU A 146 -20.38 2.39 -22.62
CA GLU A 146 -21.45 3.19 -23.21
C GLU A 146 -20.77 4.35 -23.94
N SER A 147 -20.88 4.33 -25.27
CA SER A 147 -20.35 5.38 -26.12
C SER A 147 -21.03 6.69 -25.73
N PRO A 148 -20.30 7.79 -25.51
CA PRO A 148 -20.94 9.04 -25.10
C PRO A 148 -21.95 9.47 -26.17
N GLU A 149 -23.21 9.59 -25.78
CA GLU A 149 -24.26 10.17 -26.61
C GLU A 149 -23.84 11.61 -26.99
N PRO A 150 -24.04 12.04 -28.25
CA PRO A 150 -23.63 13.37 -28.68
C PRO A 150 -24.49 14.42 -27.98
N GLU A 151 -23.83 15.20 -27.14
CA GLU A 151 -24.39 16.37 -26.45
C GLU A 151 -24.96 17.37 -27.46
N HIS A 152 -26.12 17.90 -27.11
CA HIS A 152 -26.98 18.77 -27.90
C HIS A 152 -26.26 19.84 -28.73
N ALA A 153 -26.54 19.85 -30.04
CA ALA A 153 -26.20 20.96 -30.93
C ALA A 153 -26.80 22.27 -30.40
N GLU A 154 -25.92 23.22 -30.09
CA GLU A 154 -26.25 24.60 -29.75
C GLU A 154 -27.21 25.20 -30.79
N GLN A 155 -28.38 25.64 -30.32
CA GLN A 155 -29.26 26.51 -31.08
C GLN A 155 -28.61 27.90 -31.12
N ALA A 156 -28.22 28.33 -32.31
CA ALA A 156 -27.86 29.72 -32.58
C ALA A 156 -29.04 30.65 -32.25
N PRO A 157 -28.84 31.75 -31.51
CA PRO A 157 -29.86 32.78 -31.43
C PRO A 157 -29.87 33.56 -32.75
N SER A 158 -30.95 33.40 -33.50
CA SER A 158 -31.38 34.36 -34.51
C SER A 158 -32.08 35.52 -33.81
N ASP A 159 -31.54 36.73 -33.94
CA ASP A 159 -32.38 37.92 -33.93
C ASP A 159 -31.81 38.98 -34.90
N PRO A 160 -32.62 39.50 -35.84
CA PRO A 160 -32.23 40.59 -36.72
C PRO A 160 -32.70 41.95 -36.20
N ASP A 161 -32.03 42.99 -36.71
CA ASP A 161 -32.48 44.38 -36.89
C ASP A 161 -32.17 45.47 -35.83
N VAL A 162 -31.25 46.35 -36.27
CA VAL A 162 -31.35 47.83 -36.40
C VAL A 162 -31.06 48.73 -35.18
N HIS A 163 -29.94 49.49 -35.25
CA HIS A 163 -29.87 50.98 -35.30
C HIS A 163 -28.38 51.40 -35.42
N ASP A 164 -27.88 51.84 -36.57
CA ASP A 164 -27.69 53.25 -37.02
C ASP A 164 -26.99 54.20 -36.01
N GLY A 165 -25.90 54.84 -36.47
CA GLY A 165 -25.39 56.09 -35.88
C GLY A 165 -23.91 56.19 -35.47
N ALA A 166 -23.10 56.72 -36.40
CA ALA A 166 -22.05 57.74 -36.23
C ALA A 166 -20.77 57.50 -35.40
N ASP A 167 -19.63 57.61 -36.12
CA ASP A 167 -18.48 58.52 -35.91
C ASP A 167 -18.11 58.94 -34.47
N ASP A 168 -16.83 58.75 -34.08
CA ASP A 168 -15.89 59.85 -33.77
C ASP A 168 -14.53 59.30 -33.25
N GLU A 169 -13.44 59.86 -33.77
CA GLU A 169 -12.07 59.63 -33.30
C GLU A 169 -11.75 60.53 -32.09
N GLY A 170 -11.00 60.05 -31.10
CA GLY A 170 -10.69 60.85 -29.91
C GLY A 170 -9.48 60.38 -29.12
N GLU A 171 -8.32 60.87 -29.55
CA GLU A 171 -7.01 60.86 -28.89
C GLU A 171 -7.01 61.45 -27.44
N ARG A 172 -5.97 61.05 -26.66
CA ARG A 172 -5.30 61.81 -25.56
C ARG A 172 -6.07 61.93 -24.22
N ASP A 173 -5.46 62.10 -23.04
CA ASP A 173 -4.07 62.31 -22.63
C ASP A 173 -3.93 61.91 -21.14
N GLU A 174 -2.66 61.79 -20.79
CA GLU A 174 -1.95 61.72 -19.52
C GLU A 174 -2.56 62.30 -18.22
N HIS A 175 -2.01 61.76 -17.13
CA HIS A 175 -1.45 62.45 -15.96
C HIS A 175 -2.21 62.47 -14.62
N ASN A 176 -1.41 62.10 -13.60
CA ASN A 176 -1.39 62.59 -12.21
C ASN A 176 -2.24 61.76 -11.21
N SER A 177 -1.76 61.33 -10.03
CA SER A 177 -0.66 61.82 -9.19
C SER A 177 -0.25 60.76 -8.14
N ALA A 178 1.00 60.87 -7.67
CA ALA A 178 1.77 60.05 -6.72
C ALA A 178 1.24 60.11 -5.24
N PRO A 179 1.94 59.68 -4.15
CA PRO A 179 3.31 59.10 -3.98
C PRO A 179 3.40 57.85 -3.05
N VAL A 180 4.39 56.95 -3.15
CA VAL A 180 5.79 56.90 -2.62
C VAL A 180 5.96 57.15 -1.12
N ALA A 181 6.39 56.12 -0.36
CA ALA A 181 7.32 56.23 0.77
C ALA A 181 8.01 54.88 1.13
N GLU A 182 9.29 54.80 0.76
CA GLU A 182 10.44 54.07 1.35
C GLU A 182 10.58 54.27 2.88
N LEU A 183 11.38 53.60 3.73
CA LEU A 183 12.32 52.46 3.76
C LEU A 183 12.86 52.39 5.22
N LYS A 184 13.61 51.32 5.52
CA LYS A 184 14.69 51.18 6.54
C LYS A 184 14.23 50.85 7.98
N SER A 185 14.47 49.63 8.47
CA SER A 185 15.73 49.01 8.96
C SER A 185 16.11 49.49 10.36
N GLU A 186 16.29 48.57 11.31
CA GLU A 186 17.49 48.47 12.15
C GLU A 186 17.40 47.26 13.10
N GLU A 187 18.49 46.50 13.12
CA GLU A 187 18.86 45.51 14.13
C GLU A 187 19.08 46.19 15.49
N ASP A 188 18.75 45.53 16.60
CA ASP A 188 19.58 45.67 17.80
C ASP A 188 19.64 44.37 18.61
N ARG A 189 20.75 44.27 19.31
CA ARG A 189 21.46 43.10 19.78
C ARG A 189 21.01 42.66 21.19
N VAL A 190 21.78 41.69 21.70
CA VAL A 190 22.14 41.34 23.09
C VAL A 190 21.70 39.91 23.42
N SER A 191 22.62 38.94 23.40
CA SER A 191 23.46 38.42 24.52
C SER A 191 22.61 37.82 25.63
N ASP A 192 22.93 36.78 26.40
CA ASP A 192 24.11 35.99 26.75
C ASP A 192 23.55 34.77 27.56
N ASP A 193 24.43 33.92 28.07
CA ASP A 193 24.23 32.78 28.98
C ASP A 193 23.90 31.44 28.28
N GLY A 194 24.71 30.38 28.40
CA GLY A 194 25.80 30.09 29.32
C GLY A 194 25.56 28.74 30.02
N ALA A 195 26.62 27.94 30.12
CA ALA A 195 26.74 26.62 30.79
C ALA A 195 26.10 25.42 30.03
N GLY A 196 26.86 24.39 29.64
CA GLY A 196 27.55 23.43 30.53
C GLY A 196 26.51 22.40 30.97
N ILE A 197 26.63 21.08 30.83
CA ILE A 197 27.66 20.20 31.40
C ILE A 197 27.44 18.77 30.86
N ASP A 198 28.56 18.11 30.55
CA ASP A 198 28.96 16.71 30.77
C ASP A 198 28.13 15.46 30.37
N SER A 199 28.90 14.59 29.72
CA SER A 199 28.80 13.15 29.50
C SER A 199 28.38 12.30 30.70
N GLU A 200 27.69 11.19 30.44
CA GLU A 200 27.91 9.84 31.00
C GLU A 200 27.10 8.84 30.13
N ALA A 201 27.74 8.01 29.30
CA ALA A 201 28.29 6.70 29.64
C ALA A 201 27.22 5.74 30.20
N GLY A 202 26.77 4.81 29.35
CA GLY A 202 25.82 3.76 29.70
C GLY A 202 25.92 2.57 28.74
N GLU A 203 27.11 1.98 28.64
CA GLU A 203 27.33 0.70 27.98
C GLU A 203 27.92 -0.27 29.01
N GLN A 204 27.12 -1.26 29.45
CA GLN A 204 27.60 -2.43 30.16
C GLN A 204 26.93 -3.70 29.61
N ALA A 205 27.77 -4.41 28.87
CA ALA A 205 27.81 -5.82 28.50
C ALA A 205 26.86 -6.78 29.23
N GLU A 206 26.07 -7.50 28.42
CA GLU A 206 25.71 -8.90 28.66
C GLU A 206 26.83 -9.80 28.13
N THR A 207 27.54 -10.51 29.01
CA THR A 207 28.25 -11.74 28.65
C THR A 207 28.04 -12.77 29.76
N SER A 208 26.95 -13.52 29.65
CA SER A 208 26.72 -14.73 30.44
C SER A 208 27.34 -15.90 29.69
N ALA A 209 28.51 -16.34 30.15
CA ALA A 209 29.10 -17.61 29.76
C ALA A 209 28.35 -18.73 30.49
N ASP A 210 27.68 -19.60 29.74
CA ASP A 210 27.34 -20.94 30.20
C ASP A 210 27.77 -21.94 29.12
N SER A 211 28.93 -22.53 29.35
CA SER A 211 29.45 -23.65 28.57
C SER A 211 30.20 -24.52 29.55
N THR A 212 29.49 -25.47 30.14
CA THR A 212 30.09 -26.56 30.91
C THR A 212 29.56 -27.88 30.38
N ASP A 213 30.49 -28.64 29.80
CA ASP A 213 30.57 -30.09 29.70
C ASP A 213 29.28 -30.91 29.78
N VAL A 214 28.92 -31.56 28.67
CA VAL A 214 28.33 -32.90 28.71
C VAL A 214 29.20 -33.85 27.89
N ALA A 215 29.63 -34.89 28.59
CA ALA A 215 30.62 -35.87 28.23
C ALA A 215 30.26 -36.69 26.98
N ILE A 216 31.31 -36.98 26.22
CA ILE A 216 31.42 -38.12 25.32
C ILE A 216 31.45 -39.38 26.21
N GLU A 217 30.42 -40.22 26.15
CA GLU A 217 30.53 -41.63 26.52
C GLU A 217 30.55 -42.48 25.24
N GLU A 218 31.70 -43.08 24.98
CA GLU A 218 31.77 -44.32 24.23
C GLU A 218 31.02 -45.43 24.99
N ARG A 219 30.17 -46.20 24.30
CA ARG A 219 30.05 -47.65 24.52
C ARG A 219 29.70 -48.39 23.22
N SER A 220 30.61 -49.30 22.92
CA SER A 220 30.48 -50.56 22.18
C SER A 220 29.16 -51.32 22.36
N ASP A 221 28.67 -51.95 21.28
CA ASP A 221 28.26 -53.37 21.16
C ASP A 221 27.59 -53.55 19.77
N THR A 222 28.16 -54.32 18.83
CA THR A 222 28.03 -55.78 18.64
C THR A 222 26.58 -56.26 18.59
N GLU A 223 26.08 -56.60 17.40
CA GLU A 223 25.08 -57.65 17.09
C GLU A 223 24.91 -57.64 15.55
N GLU A 224 25.62 -58.54 14.86
CA GLU A 224 25.17 -59.82 14.26
C GLU A 224 24.78 -59.68 12.77
#